data_AF-A0A1E3VEW5-F1
#
_entry.id   AF-A0A1E3VEW5-F1
#
_cell.length_a   1.000
_cell.length_b   1.000
_cell.length_c   1.000
_cell.angle_alpha   90.00
_cell.angle_beta   90.00
_cell.angle_gamma   90.00
#
_symmetry.space_group_name_H-M   'P 1'
#
loop_
_entity.id
_entity.type
_entity.pdbx_description
1 polymer ?
#
loop_
_entity_poly.entity_id
_entity_poly.type
_entity_poly.pdbx_seq_one_letter_code
_entity_poly.pdbx_strand_id
1 'polypeptide(L)'
;MGGYSVHRFRRTERREETGPGPDFRVTYSRSSGWQIEIVSRHAHEWAKANASSALFNRQGGRLSTDLAGVNHLVYNARTDGLKTEYIGPRRILTF
;
A
#
# COMPACT_ATOMS: atom_id res chain seq x y z
N MET A 1 35.89 0.23 21.89
CA MET A 1 35.72 -0.59 20.67
C MET A 1 34.31 -1.13 20.72
N GLY A 2 33.36 -0.56 19.98
CA GLY A 2 33.16 -0.86 18.56
C GLY A 2 31.84 -1.63 18.46
N GLY A 3 30.73 -0.91 18.62
CA GLY A 3 29.39 -1.48 18.54
C GLY A 3 28.99 -1.76 17.09
N TYR A 4 28.22 -2.82 16.89
CA TYR A 4 27.39 -2.95 15.70
C TYR A 4 26.00 -3.42 16.14
N SER A 5 25.12 -2.43 16.18
CA SER A 5 23.68 -2.56 16.19
C SER A 5 23.24 -3.51 15.08
N VAL A 6 22.73 -4.67 15.45
CA VAL A 6 21.86 -5.42 14.56
C VAL A 6 20.59 -4.59 14.46
N HIS A 7 20.45 -3.87 13.34
CA HIS A 7 19.25 -3.14 13.00
C HIS A 7 18.07 -4.11 13.04
N ARG A 8 17.41 -4.12 14.20
CA ARG A 8 16.02 -4.51 14.38
C ARG A 8 15.28 -3.90 13.19
N PHE A 9 14.89 -4.73 12.24
CA PHE A 9 13.87 -4.35 11.27
C PHE A 9 12.73 -3.83 12.13
N ARG A 10 12.58 -2.51 12.18
CA ARG A 10 11.40 -1.85 12.70
C ARG A 10 10.29 -2.36 11.78
N ARG A 11 9.66 -3.46 12.18
CA ARG A 11 8.24 -3.71 12.03
C ARG A 11 7.61 -2.39 12.48
N THR A 12 7.37 -1.51 11.53
CA THR A 12 6.70 -0.24 11.73
C THR A 12 5.48 -0.59 12.54
N GLU A 13 5.44 -0.09 13.78
CA GLU A 13 4.36 -0.34 14.71
C GLU A 13 3.06 -0.15 13.96
N ARG A 14 2.38 -1.27 13.77
CA ARG A 14 1.02 -1.34 13.27
C ARG A 14 0.20 -0.53 14.26
N ARG A 15 0.03 0.78 14.00
CA ARG A 15 -1.04 1.54 14.62
C ARG A 15 -2.31 0.89 14.08
N GLU A 16 -2.88 0.00 14.89
CA GLU A 16 -4.29 -0.35 14.81
C GLU A 16 -5.06 0.95 15.06
N GLU A 17 -5.28 1.74 14.00
CA GLU A 17 -6.34 2.72 13.99
C GLU A 17 -7.66 1.94 14.02
N THR A 18 -8.33 2.01 15.17
CA THR A 18 -9.63 1.42 15.45
C THR A 18 -10.72 2.13 14.63
N GLY A 19 -10.77 1.77 13.35
CA GLY A 19 -11.85 2.03 12.39
C GLY A 19 -11.87 0.89 11.36
N PRO A 20 -12.90 0.78 10.49
CA PRO A 20 -12.85 -0.17 9.38
C PRO A 20 -11.60 0.14 8.55
N GLY A 21 -10.60 -0.74 8.62
CA GLY A 21 -9.26 -0.52 8.07
C GLY A 21 -9.27 -0.25 6.56
N PRO A 22 -8.20 0.35 6.03
CA PRO A 22 -8.13 0.69 4.61
C PRO A 22 -8.12 -0.55 3.72
N ASP A 23 -8.60 -0.39 2.49
CA ASP A 23 -8.59 -1.41 1.44
C ASP A 23 -7.23 -1.50 0.76
N PHE A 24 -6.62 -0.34 0.50
CA PHE A 24 -5.27 -0.20 -0.05
C PHE A 24 -4.39 0.67 0.82
N ARG A 25 -3.10 0.39 0.78
CA ARG A 25 -2.06 1.19 1.42
C ARG A 25 -0.99 1.58 0.42
N VAL A 26 -0.76 2.87 0.26
CA VAL A 26 0.23 3.43 -0.64
C VAL A 26 1.40 3.96 0.15
N THR A 27 2.61 3.52 -0.17
CA THR A 27 3.85 3.95 0.45
C THR A 27 4.82 4.43 -0.63
N TYR A 28 5.63 5.43 -0.32
CA TYR A 28 6.73 5.86 -1.20
C TYR A 28 8.07 5.47 -0.59
N SER A 29 8.88 4.74 -1.35
CA SER A 29 10.28 4.45 -1.02
C SER A 29 11.20 5.11 -2.04
N ARG A 30 12.26 5.77 -1.58
CA ARG A 30 13.31 6.31 -2.46
C ARG A 30 14.02 5.23 -3.27
N SER A 31 14.11 3.99 -2.74
CA SER A 31 14.79 2.88 -3.42
C SER A 31 13.93 2.17 -4.45
N SER A 32 12.61 2.28 -4.35
CA SER A 32 11.68 1.37 -5.04
C SER A 32 10.49 2.09 -5.67
N GLY A 33 10.40 3.41 -5.53
CA GLY A 33 9.28 4.20 -6.03
C GLY A 33 8.02 4.03 -5.19
N TRP A 34 6.86 4.17 -5.81
CA TRP A 34 5.58 4.00 -5.13
C TRP A 34 5.23 2.52 -5.02
N GLN A 35 4.72 2.13 -3.86
CA GLN A 35 4.31 0.78 -3.54
C GLN A 35 2.88 0.79 -3.03
N ILE A 36 2.04 -0.09 -3.58
CA ILE A 36 0.64 -0.28 -3.21
C ILE A 36 0.52 -1.66 -2.59
N GLU A 37 -0.02 -1.73 -1.38
CA GLU A 37 -0.31 -2.95 -0.65
C GLU A 37 -1.83 -3.12 -0.54
N ILE A 38 -2.31 -4.31 -0.87
CA ILE A 38 -3.71 -4.70 -0.69
C ILE A 38 -3.88 -5.19 0.74
N VAL A 39 -4.75 -4.53 1.50
CA VAL A 39 -4.92 -4.79 2.94
C VAL A 39 -6.19 -5.59 3.21
N SER A 40 -7.28 -5.31 2.49
CA SER A 40 -8.58 -5.97 2.72
C SER A 40 -8.86 -7.08 1.69
N ARG A 41 -9.72 -8.03 2.08
CA ARG A 41 -10.24 -9.05 1.16
C ARG A 41 -11.08 -8.43 0.03
N HIS A 42 -11.82 -7.36 0.32
CA HIS A 42 -12.64 -6.67 -0.66
C HIS A 42 -11.78 -6.02 -1.75
N ALA A 43 -10.69 -5.37 -1.34
CA ALA A 43 -9.66 -4.82 -2.22
C ALA A 43 -9.01 -5.89 -3.10
N HIS A 44 -8.80 -7.08 -2.56
CA HIS A 44 -8.22 -8.20 -3.30
C HIS A 44 -9.14 -8.72 -4.41
N GLU A 45 -10.43 -8.89 -4.11
CA GLU A 45 -11.41 -9.30 -5.11
C GLU A 45 -11.67 -8.21 -6.15
N TRP A 46 -11.73 -6.95 -5.72
CA TRP A 46 -11.78 -5.80 -6.63
C TRP A 46 -10.56 -5.76 -7.56
N ALA A 47 -9.35 -5.97 -7.02
CA ALA A 47 -8.12 -5.95 -7.80
C ALA A 47 -8.07 -7.09 -8.83
N LYS A 48 -8.56 -8.28 -8.48
CA LYS A 48 -8.70 -9.39 -9.46
C LYS A 48 -9.67 -9.05 -10.59
N ALA A 49 -10.77 -8.36 -10.28
CA ALA A 49 -11.81 -8.02 -11.25
C ALA A 49 -11.42 -6.83 -12.14
N ASN A 50 -10.71 -5.84 -11.60
CA ASN A 50 -10.47 -4.54 -12.26
C ASN A 50 -9.04 -4.35 -12.77
N ALA A 51 -8.07 -5.07 -12.22
CA ALA A 51 -6.72 -5.05 -12.76
C ALA A 51 -6.48 -6.34 -13.52
N SER A 52 -6.26 -6.18 -14.82
CA SER A 52 -5.83 -7.20 -15.77
C SER A 52 -4.54 -7.90 -15.30
N SER A 53 -4.71 -8.87 -14.40
CA SER A 53 -3.97 -10.13 -14.13
C SER A 53 -2.42 -10.21 -14.21
N ALA A 54 -1.69 -9.12 -14.43
CA ALA A 54 -0.22 -9.08 -14.46
C ALA A 54 0.37 -8.18 -13.37
N LEU A 55 -0.33 -7.10 -13.00
CA LEU A 55 0.14 -6.15 -11.98
C LEU A 55 0.17 -6.74 -10.56
N PHE A 56 -0.74 -7.67 -10.26
CA PHE A 56 -0.84 -8.32 -8.95
C PHE A 56 -0.30 -9.75 -8.89
N ASN A 57 0.33 -10.22 -9.98
CA ASN A 57 0.69 -11.62 -10.17
C ASN A 57 2.13 -11.97 -9.73
N ARG A 58 2.83 -11.05 -9.06
CA ARG A 58 4.14 -11.31 -8.48
C ARG A 58 4.16 -10.89 -7.01
N GLN A 59 4.05 -11.90 -6.16
CA GLN A 59 4.21 -11.83 -4.70
C GLN A 59 3.15 -11.00 -3.95
N GLY A 60 2.03 -11.65 -3.60
CA GLY A 60 1.39 -11.44 -2.30
C GLY A 60 0.72 -10.09 -2.06
N GLY A 61 0.14 -9.47 -3.09
CA GLY A 61 -0.70 -8.28 -2.92
C GLY A 61 0.06 -6.96 -2.79
N ARG A 62 1.34 -6.92 -3.18
CA ARG A 62 2.12 -5.67 -3.26
C ARG A 62 2.53 -5.35 -4.70
N LEU A 63 2.22 -4.14 -5.15
CA LEU A 63 2.54 -3.62 -6.48
C LEU A 63 3.52 -2.44 -6.37
N SER A 64 4.56 -2.40 -7.21
CA SER A 64 5.42 -1.22 -7.37
C SER A 64 5.06 -0.51 -8.66
N THR A 65 4.80 0.79 -8.61
CA THR A 65 4.42 1.58 -9.79
C THR A 65 4.90 3.04 -9.65
N ASP A 66 4.70 3.86 -10.68
CA ASP A 66 4.97 5.29 -10.63
C ASP A 66 3.76 6.06 -10.07
N LEU A 67 3.89 7.39 -9.92
CA LEU A 67 2.81 8.21 -9.36
C LEU A 67 1.54 8.17 -10.23
N ALA A 68 1.69 8.07 -11.56
CA ALA A 68 0.55 8.00 -12.46
C ALA A 68 -0.23 6.70 -12.28
N GLY A 69 0.47 5.56 -12.15
CA GLY A 69 -0.15 4.27 -11.87
C GLY A 69 -0.83 4.20 -10.52
N VAL A 70 -0.24 4.81 -9.48
CA VAL A 70 -0.93 4.96 -8.18
C VAL A 70 -2.21 5.78 -8.36
N ASN A 71 -2.12 6.96 -8.97
CA ASN A 71 -3.28 7.85 -9.10
C ASN A 71 -4.42 7.18 -9.87
N HIS A 72 -4.09 6.44 -10.93
CA HIS A 72 -5.07 5.70 -11.71
C HIS A 72 -5.75 4.60 -10.89
N LEU A 73 -4.97 3.81 -10.12
CA LEU A 73 -5.55 2.78 -9.24
C LEU A 73 -6.43 3.40 -8.15
N VAL A 74 -5.94 4.43 -7.46
CA VAL A 74 -6.66 5.07 -6.36
C VAL A 74 -7.94 5.73 -6.86
N TYR A 75 -7.90 6.34 -8.06
CA TYR A 75 -9.09 6.90 -8.68
C TYR A 75 -10.16 5.83 -8.91
N ASN A 76 -9.82 4.73 -9.58
CA ASN A 76 -10.78 3.64 -9.86
C ASN A 76 -11.24 2.92 -8.58
N ALA A 77 -10.35 2.73 -7.61
CA ALA A 77 -10.70 2.14 -6.33
C ALA A 77 -11.72 3.00 -5.58
N ARG A 78 -11.55 4.33 -5.59
CA ARG A 78 -12.48 5.26 -4.94
C ARG A 78 -13.82 5.34 -5.65
N THR A 79 -13.87 5.29 -6.98
CA THR A 79 -15.14 5.27 -7.71
C THR A 79 -16.00 4.07 -7.33
N ASP A 80 -15.36 2.98 -6.91
CA ASP A 80 -16.03 1.75 -6.46
C ASP A 80 -16.17 1.66 -4.93
N GLY A 81 -15.85 2.73 -4.20
CA GLY A 81 -16.05 2.84 -2.75
C GLY A 81 -14.96 2.24 -1.87
N LEU A 82 -13.82 1.85 -2.45
CA LEU A 82 -12.67 1.33 -1.69
C LEU A 82 -11.82 2.46 -1.09
N LYS A 83 -11.35 2.23 0.13
CA LYS A 83 -10.57 3.20 0.92
C LYS A 83 -9.08 3.05 0.71
N THR A 84 -8.38 4.16 0.48
CA THR A 84 -6.92 4.14 0.32
C THR A 84 -6.24 4.97 1.40
N GLU A 85 -5.26 4.36 2.06
CA GLU A 85 -4.36 5.00 3.02
C GLU A 85 -3.01 5.31 2.35
N TYR A 86 -2.62 6.58 2.31
CA TYR A 86 -1.30 7.03 1.91
C TYR A 86 -0.40 7.21 3.12
N ILE A 87 0.69 6.45 3.18
CA ILE A 87 1.74 6.59 4.18
C ILE A 87 2.87 7.41 3.57
N GLY A 88 2.86 8.71 3.87
CA GLY A 88 3.94 9.62 3.55
C GLY A 88 4.99 9.67 4.66
N PRO A 89 6.19 10.21 4.38
CA PRO A 89 7.28 10.32 5.35
C PRO A 89 6.98 11.25 6.54
N ARG A 90 5.90 12.06 6.45
CA ARG A 90 5.52 13.06 7.45
C ARG A 90 4.09 12.91 7.97
N ARG A 91 3.21 12.19 7.26
CA ARG A 91 1.80 12.02 7.62
C ARG A 91 1.18 10.82 6.92
N ILE A 92 0.17 10.24 7.56
CA ILE A 92 -0.75 9.28 6.97
C ILE A 92 -1.99 10.05 6.49
N LEU A 93 -2.47 9.77 5.27
CA LEU A 93 -3.66 10.37 4.69
C LEU A 93 -4.61 9.26 4.23
N THR A 94 -5.82 9.22 4.78
CA THR A 94 -6.84 8.24 4.37
C THR A 94 -7.91 8.94 3.57
N PHE A 95 -8.31 8.32 2.46
CA PHE A 95 -9.30 8.84 1.53
C PHE A 95 -10.27 7.75 1.09
#